data_AF-A0A485PHW2-F1
#
_entry.id   AF-A0A485PHW2-F1
#
_cell.length_a   1.000
_cell.length_b   1.000
_cell.length_c   1.000
_cell.angle_alpha   90.00
_cell.angle_beta   90.00
_cell.angle_gamma   90.00
#
_symmetry.space_group_name_H-M   'P 1'
#
loop_
_entity.id
_entity.type
_entity.pdbx_description
1 polymer ?
#
loop_
_entity_poly.entity_id
_entity_poly.type
_entity_poly.pdbx_seq_one_letter_code
_entity_poly.pdbx_strand_id
1 'polypeptide(L)'
;GLAHKQETPVVDEIVSLGKTTGLELNEDDIQELMKEHGQELTTHKLMSLYREQQQEVMEEISSAEEEEKKAEESCTSNEIRDMCKLWATVQNFVEKQYPNKAVAV
;
A
#
# COMPACT_ATOMS: atom_id res chain seq x y z
N GLY A 1 48.89 -35.29 -21.97
CA GLY A 1 49.01 -33.88 -21.60
C GLY A 1 47.62 -33.32 -21.44
N LEU A 2 47.24 -32.93 -20.23
CA LEU A 2 45.96 -32.25 -20.01
C LEU A 2 46.11 -30.84 -20.58
N ALA A 3 45.37 -30.53 -21.65
CA ALA A 3 45.19 -29.17 -22.10
C ALA A 3 44.48 -28.42 -20.98
N HIS A 4 45.17 -27.47 -20.35
CA HIS A 4 44.53 -26.47 -19.52
C HIS A 4 43.57 -25.73 -20.44
N LYS A 5 42.27 -25.97 -20.28
CA LYS A 5 41.25 -25.08 -20.82
C LYS A 5 41.39 -23.80 -20.00
N GLN A 6 42.26 -22.93 -20.48
CA GLN A 6 42.49 -21.61 -19.91
C GLN A 6 41.13 -20.93 -19.98
N GLU A 7 40.47 -20.75 -18.84
CA GLU A 7 39.25 -19.94 -18.76
C GLU A 7 39.69 -18.52 -19.15
N THR A 8 39.47 -18.19 -20.42
CA THR A 8 39.59 -16.82 -20.88
C THR A 8 38.64 -15.97 -20.06
N PRO A 9 39.08 -14.86 -19.48
CA PRO A 9 38.21 -13.91 -18.82
C PRO A 9 36.99 -13.62 -19.70
N VAL A 10 35.79 -13.62 -19.13
CA VAL A 10 34.54 -13.39 -19.87
C VAL A 10 34.61 -12.09 -20.70
N VAL A 11 35.35 -11.09 -20.22
CA VAL A 11 35.61 -9.83 -20.91
C VAL A 11 36.38 -10.05 -22.23
N ASP A 12 37.42 -10.87 -22.23
CA ASP A 12 38.19 -11.21 -23.42
C ASP A 12 37.35 -11.93 -24.49
N GLU A 13 36.45 -12.81 -24.04
CA GLU A 13 35.52 -13.51 -24.94
C GLU A 13 34.54 -12.54 -25.61
N ILE A 14 33.99 -11.59 -24.84
CA ILE A 14 33.08 -10.56 -25.37
C ILE A 14 33.80 -9.65 -26.36
N VAL A 15 35.02 -9.22 -26.04
CA VAL A 15 35.86 -8.40 -26.94
C VAL A 15 36.16 -9.14 -28.24
N SER A 16 36.52 -10.43 -28.15
CA SER A 16 36.78 -11.27 -29.32
C SER A 16 35.53 -11.49 -30.19
N LEU A 17 34.38 -11.70 -29.56
CA LEU A 17 33.10 -11.83 -30.24
C LEU A 17 32.72 -10.54 -30.96
N GLY A 18 32.86 -9.39 -30.31
CA GLY A 18 32.64 -8.08 -30.92
C GLY A 18 33.51 -7.85 -32.15
N LYS A 19 34.80 -8.16 -32.05
CA LYS A 19 35.72 -8.06 -33.22
C LYS A 19 35.28 -8.95 -34.37
N THR A 20 34.79 -10.15 -34.08
CA THR A 20 34.29 -11.09 -35.09
C THR A 20 33.01 -10.57 -35.77
N THR A 21 32.17 -9.82 -35.06
CA THR A 21 30.96 -9.18 -35.61
C THR A 21 31.26 -7.81 -36.25
N GLY A 22 32.52 -7.39 -36.33
CA GLY A 22 32.93 -6.12 -36.92
C GLY A 22 32.79 -4.92 -36.00
N LEU A 23 32.61 -5.14 -34.70
CA LEU A 23 32.62 -4.12 -33.66
C LEU A 23 34.05 -3.90 -33.14
N GLU A 24 34.42 -2.63 -32.99
CA GLU A 24 35.67 -2.25 -32.34
C GLU A 24 35.43 -2.11 -30.83
N LEU A 25 35.57 -3.22 -30.11
CA LEU A 25 35.48 -3.26 -28.66
C LEU A 25 36.86 -3.48 -28.04
N ASN A 26 37.13 -2.78 -26.95
CA ASN A 26 38.27 -2.99 -26.06
C ASN A 26 37.77 -3.33 -24.64
N GLU A 27 38.70 -3.67 -23.75
CA GLU A 27 38.36 -4.05 -22.37
C GLU A 27 37.80 -2.87 -21.56
N ASP A 28 38.28 -1.65 -21.80
CA ASP A 28 37.77 -0.44 -21.13
C ASP A 28 36.30 -0.20 -21.47
N ASP A 29 35.88 -0.45 -22.72
CA ASP A 29 34.47 -0.32 -23.14
C ASP A 29 33.56 -1.27 -22.35
N ILE A 30 34.03 -2.49 -22.07
CA ILE A 30 33.28 -3.48 -21.27
C ILE A 30 33.28 -3.10 -19.79
N GLN A 31 34.40 -2.60 -19.26
CA GLN A 31 34.47 -2.13 -17.88
C GLN A 31 33.59 -0.90 -17.64
N GLU A 32 33.49 0.02 -18.61
CA GLU A 32 32.59 1.17 -18.57
C GLU A 32 31.12 0.71 -18.51
N LEU A 33 30.72 -0.22 -19.39
CA LEU A 33 29.38 -0.79 -19.40
C LEU A 33 29.02 -1.50 -18.08
N MET A 34 29.97 -2.27 -17.53
CA MET A 34 29.79 -2.94 -16.23
C MET A 34 29.65 -1.96 -15.07
N LYS A 35 30.38 -0.83 -15.13
CA LYS A 35 30.28 0.23 -14.11
C LYS A 35 28.95 0.97 -14.20
N GLU A 36 28.48 1.29 -15.41
CA GLU A 36 27.20 1.95 -15.65
C GLU A 36 26.03 1.10 -15.12
N HIS A 37 25.99 -0.19 -15.45
CA HIS A 37 24.90 -1.08 -15.02
C HIS A 37 25.13 -1.75 -13.65
N GLY A 38 26.32 -1.65 -13.07
CA GLY A 38 26.64 -2.26 -11.78
C GLY A 38 25.84 -1.69 -10.61
N GLN A 39 25.36 -0.44 -10.72
CA GLN A 39 24.47 0.17 -9.73
C GLN A 39 22.99 -0.14 -9.98
N GLU A 40 22.58 -0.31 -11.23
CA GLU A 40 21.17 -0.50 -11.62
C GLU A 40 20.59 -1.82 -11.10
N LEU A 41 21.46 -2.81 -10.86
CA LEU A 41 21.14 -4.14 -10.30
C LEU A 41 21.17 -4.19 -8.75
N THR A 42 21.01 -3.08 -8.05
CA THR A 42 20.98 -3.14 -6.57
C THR A 42 19.59 -3.44 -6.01
N THR A 43 19.49 -4.53 -5.23
CA THR A 43 18.34 -4.91 -4.38
C THR A 43 17.85 -3.77 -3.47
N HIS A 44 18.66 -2.72 -3.30
CA HIS A 44 18.33 -1.53 -2.54
C HIS A 44 17.06 -0.82 -3.02
N LYS A 45 16.88 -0.66 -4.34
CA LYS A 45 15.67 0.00 -4.88
C LYS A 45 14.41 -0.82 -4.59
N LEU A 46 14.50 -2.14 -4.77
CA LEU A 46 13.43 -3.07 -4.40
C LEU A 46 13.15 -3.06 -2.89
N MET A 47 14.17 -3.00 -2.05
CA MET A 47 14.02 -2.87 -0.60
C MET A 47 13.40 -1.53 -0.18
N SER A 48 13.70 -0.43 -0.88
CA SER A 48 13.05 0.86 -0.64
C SER A 48 11.57 0.78 -0.93
N LEU A 49 11.20 0.28 -2.12
CA LEU A 49 9.81 0.11 -2.52
C LEU A 49 9.06 -0.84 -1.57
N TYR A 50 9.70 -1.92 -1.12
CA TYR A 50 9.11 -2.81 -0.12
C TYR A 50 8.86 -2.10 1.21
N ARG A 51 9.80 -1.28 1.70
CA ARG A 51 9.61 -0.50 2.93
C ARG A 51 8.50 0.54 2.77
N GLU A 52 8.46 1.25 1.65
CA GLU A 52 7.41 2.23 1.34
C GLU A 52 6.04 1.57 1.34
N GLN A 53 5.89 0.42 0.68
CA GLN A 53 4.64 -0.34 0.68
C GLN A 53 4.23 -0.81 2.08
N GLN A 54 5.17 -1.30 2.90
CA GLN A 54 4.85 -1.75 4.26
C GLN A 54 4.41 -0.58 5.15
N GLN A 55 4.98 0.61 4.95
CA GLN A 55 4.58 1.82 5.66
C GLN A 55 3.16 2.25 5.27
N GLU A 56 2.86 2.30 3.97
CA GLU A 56 1.53 2.66 3.46
C GLU A 56 0.45 1.71 3.99
N VAL A 57 0.70 0.40 3.96
CA VAL A 57 -0.23 -0.60 4.50
C VAL A 57 -0.48 -0.39 5.99
N MET A 58 0.54 -0.04 6.77
CA MET A 58 0.40 0.21 8.21
C MET A 58 -0.43 1.47 8.51
N GLU A 59 -0.25 2.53 7.71
CA GLU A 59 -1.02 3.76 7.86
C GLU A 59 -2.50 3.56 7.50
N GLU A 60 -2.78 2.83 6.42
CA GLU A 60 -4.13 2.52 5.98
C GLU A 60 -4.91 1.70 7.02
N ILE A 61 -4.30 0.66 7.59
CA ILE A 61 -4.97 -0.14 8.64
C ILE A 61 -5.24 0.70 9.90
N SER A 62 -4.30 1.55 10.30
CA SER A 62 -4.46 2.40 11.47
C SER A 62 -5.58 3.43 11.26
N SER A 63 -5.67 4.02 10.06
CA SER A 63 -6.73 4.98 9.74
C SER A 63 -8.10 4.31 9.67
N ALA A 64 -8.18 3.08 9.15
CA ALA A 64 -9.41 2.31 9.12
C ALA A 64 -9.91 1.95 10.53
N GLU A 65 -9.01 1.55 11.43
CA GLU A 65 -9.35 1.26 12.83
C GLU A 65 -9.83 2.50 13.61
N GLU A 66 -9.27 3.69 13.32
CA GLU A 66 -9.75 4.93 13.95
C GLU A 66 -11.14 5.36 13.47
N GLU A 67 -11.43 5.22 12.17
CA GLU A 67 -12.75 5.51 11.61
C GLU A 67 -13.84 4.55 12.12
N GLU A 68 -13.53 3.25 12.25
CA GLU A 68 -14.45 2.28 12.86
C GLU A 68 -14.76 2.60 14.33
N LYS A 69 -13.75 2.97 15.13
CA LYS A 69 -13.96 3.41 16.52
C LYS A 69 -14.83 4.66 16.60
N LYS A 70 -14.63 5.64 15.71
CA LYS A 70 -15.49 6.82 15.66
C LYS A 70 -16.93 6.52 15.28
N ALA A 71 -17.15 5.53 14.42
CA ALA A 71 -18.49 5.10 14.05
C ALA A 71 -19.20 4.40 15.23
N GLU A 72 -18.50 3.53 15.97
CA GLU A 72 -19.03 2.86 17.17
C GLU A 72 -19.30 3.81 18.34
N GLU A 73 -18.55 4.92 18.46
CA GLU A 73 -18.78 5.94 19.49
C GLU A 73 -20.01 6.83 19.21
N SER A 74 -20.67 6.69 18.06
CA SER A 74 -21.87 7.48 17.76
C SER A 74 -23.10 7.00 18.54
N CYS A 75 -23.64 7.89 19.37
CA CYS A 75 -24.85 7.74 20.21
C CYS A 75 -25.04 6.36 20.87
N THR A 76 -24.72 6.27 22.15
CA THR A 76 -24.89 5.03 22.92
C THR A 76 -26.35 4.58 22.93
N SER A 77 -26.57 3.26 23.00
CA SER A 77 -27.94 2.69 23.12
C SER A 77 -28.73 3.27 24.31
N ASN A 78 -28.03 3.67 25.37
CA ASN A 78 -28.61 4.34 26.54
C ASN A 78 -29.15 5.73 26.18
N GLU A 79 -28.39 6.55 25.46
CA GLU A 79 -28.81 7.88 25.01
C GLU A 79 -30.03 7.79 24.08
N ILE A 80 -30.04 6.85 23.14
CA ILE A 80 -31.20 6.61 22.25
C ILE A 80 -32.44 6.26 23.09
N ARG A 81 -32.28 5.37 24.08
CA ARG A 81 -33.38 4.95 24.96
C ARG A 81 -33.94 6.11 25.77
N ASP A 82 -33.08 7.00 26.26
CA ASP A 82 -33.50 8.15 27.04
C ASP A 82 -34.24 9.16 26.17
N MET A 83 -33.78 9.40 24.94
CA MET A 83 -34.52 10.21 23.96
C MET A 83 -35.91 9.62 23.65
N CYS A 84 -36.03 8.29 23.52
CA CYS A 84 -37.32 7.63 23.34
C CYS A 84 -38.27 7.83 24.54
N LYS A 85 -37.76 7.81 25.79
CA LYS A 85 -38.58 8.07 26.98
C LYS A 85 -39.07 9.53 27.03
N LEU A 86 -38.20 10.47 26.69
CA LEU A 86 -38.54 11.89 26.58
C LEU A 86 -39.65 12.10 25.54
N TRP A 87 -39.52 11.48 24.37
CA TRP A 87 -40.54 11.55 23.32
C TRP A 87 -41.88 10.97 23.78
N ALA A 88 -41.89 9.82 24.45
CA ALA A 88 -43.11 9.22 25.00
C ALA A 88 -43.80 10.14 26.02
N THR A 89 -43.01 10.87 26.81
CA THR A 89 -43.53 11.85 27.78
C THR A 89 -44.19 13.04 27.07
N VAL A 90 -43.55 13.56 26.02
CA VAL A 90 -44.11 14.64 25.19
C VAL A 90 -45.39 14.18 24.51
N GLN A 91 -45.40 13.00 23.92
CA GLN A 91 -46.59 12.44 23.28
C GLN A 91 -47.76 12.31 24.27
N ASN A 92 -47.50 11.78 25.47
CA ASN A 92 -48.52 11.66 26.52
C ASN A 92 -49.06 13.03 26.96
N PHE A 93 -48.19 14.04 27.05
CA PHE A 93 -48.60 15.40 27.36
C PHE A 93 -49.53 15.97 26.28
N VAL A 94 -49.16 15.81 25.00
CA VAL A 94 -49.97 16.27 23.86
C VAL A 94 -51.33 15.57 23.82
N GLU A 95 -51.36 14.25 23.99
CA GLU A 95 -52.61 13.47 24.02
C GLU A 95 -53.56 13.89 25.15
N LYS A 96 -53.03 14.28 26.32
CA LYS A 96 -53.83 14.80 27.43
C LYS A 96 -54.41 16.18 27.16
N GLN A 97 -53.63 17.06 26.51
CA GLN A 97 -54.06 18.43 26.22
C GLN A 97 -54.99 18.52 25.00
N TYR A 98 -54.78 17.64 24.03
CA TYR A 98 -55.55 17.56 22.80
C TYR A 98 -56.00 16.11 22.58
N PRO A 99 -56.91 15.58 23.42
CA PRO A 99 -57.41 14.22 23.24
C PRO A 99 -58.03 14.13 21.85
N ASN A 100 -57.46 13.28 21.00
CA ASN A 100 -57.91 13.08 19.63
C ASN A 100 -59.38 12.68 19.64
N LYS A 101 -60.28 13.65 19.48
CA LYS A 101 -61.70 13.45 19.24
C LYS A 101 -61.89 13.19 17.76
N ALA A 102 -61.41 12.05 17.28
CA ALA A 102 -61.93 11.50 16.03
C ALA A 102 -63.37 11.08 16.30
N VAL A 103 -64.31 12.00 16.12
CA VAL A 103 -65.74 11.67 16.02
C VAL A 103 -65.88 10.89 14.72
N ALA A 104 -65.99 9.57 14.84
CA ALA A 104 -66.43 8.74 13.72
C ALA A 104 -67.85 9.21 13.33
N VAL A 105 -67.98 9.68 12.09
CA VAL A 105 -69.28 9.96 11.43
C VAL A 105 -69.79 8.67 10.80
#